data_AF-A0A371YJ12-F1
#
_entry.id   AF-A0A371YJ12-F1
#
_cell.length_a   1.000
_cell.length_b   1.000
_cell.length_c   1.000
_cell.angle_alpha   90.00
_cell.angle_beta   90.00
_cell.angle_gamma   90.00
#
_symmetry.space_group_name_H-M   'P 1'
#
loop_
_entity.id
_entity.type
_entity.pdbx_description
1 polymer ?
#
loop_
_entity_poly.entity_id
_entity_poly.type
_entity_poly.pdbx_seq_one_letter_code
_entity_poly.pdbx_strand_id
1 'polypeptide(L)' 'MNQWQKMIIDLKEQGLTQTQIATEMDCSQNYVSNLENGLCGKRLGYEKGKNLEKLWQIHCAPQQIA' A
#
# COMPACT_ATOMS: atom_id res chain seq x y z
N MET A 1 -1.77 -14.27 1.37
CA MET A 1 -1.69 -12.80 1.26
C MET A 1 -0.41 -12.32 1.90
N ASN A 2 0.46 -11.64 1.15
CA ASN A 2 1.71 -11.08 1.68
C ASN A 2 1.44 -9.75 2.44
N GLN A 3 2.48 -9.19 3.07
CA GLN A 3 2.38 -7.91 3.80
C GLN A 3 1.87 -6.77 2.91
N TRP A 4 2.37 -6.68 1.68
CA TRP A 4 2.00 -5.61 0.74
C TRP A 4 0.53 -5.67 0.32
N GLN A 5 0.02 -6.87 0.08
CA GLN A 5 -1.40 -7.11 -0.22
C GLN A 5 -2.30 -6.64 0.93
N LYS A 6 -1.91 -6.98 2.17
CA LYS A 6 -2.63 -6.54 3.38
C LYS A 6 -2.67 -5.01 3.46
N MET A 7 -1.53 -4.36 3.34
CA MET A 7 -1.46 -2.90 3.39
C MET A 7 -2.34 -2.22 2.34
N ILE A 8 -2.36 -2.73 1.09
CA ILE A 8 -3.22 -2.16 0.03
C ILE A 8 -4.70 -2.36 0.36
N ILE A 9 -5.10 -3.54 0.85
CA ILE A 9 -6.49 -3.81 1.22
C ILE A 9 -6.93 -2.90 2.37
N ASP A 10 -6.12 -2.78 3.41
CA ASP A 10 -6.42 -1.90 4.55
C ASP A 10 -6.58 -0.43 4.11
N LEU A 11 -5.69 0.05 3.22
CA LEU A 11 -5.79 1.40 2.65
C LEU A 11 -7.08 1.60 1.84
N LYS A 12 -7.52 0.58 1.10
CA LYS A 12 -8.79 0.62 0.38
C LYS A 12 -9.99 0.63 1.33
N GLU A 13 -9.90 -0.08 2.44
CA GLU A 13 -10.92 -0.05 3.51
C GLU A 13 -11.00 1.34 4.18
N GLN A 14 -9.90 2.10 4.20
CA GLN A 14 -9.89 3.53 4.59
C GLN A 14 -10.39 4.48 3.49
N GLY A 15 -10.82 3.96 2.33
CA GLY A 15 -11.40 4.75 1.25
C GLY A 15 -10.39 5.24 0.20
N LEU A 16 -9.12 4.82 0.26
CA LEU A 16 -8.16 5.15 -0.79
C LEU A 16 -8.40 4.31 -2.05
N THR A 17 -8.30 4.96 -3.20
CA THR A 17 -8.30 4.29 -4.51
C THR A 17 -6.92 3.77 -4.86
N GLN A 18 -6.84 2.75 -5.72
CA GLN A 18 -5.55 2.24 -6.22
C GLN A 18 -4.72 3.34 -6.93
N THR A 19 -5.38 4.32 -7.57
CA THR A 19 -4.70 5.46 -8.19
C THR A 19 -4.06 6.38 -7.15
N GLN A 20 -4.73 6.67 -6.03
CA GLN A 20 -4.15 7.47 -4.94
C GLN A 20 -2.97 6.76 -4.30
N ILE A 21 -3.10 5.45 -4.03
CA ILE A 21 -2.00 4.64 -3.52
C ILE A 21 -0.82 4.65 -4.49
N ALA A 22 -1.09 4.57 -5.80
CA ALA A 22 -0.05 4.57 -6.83
C ALA A 22 0.71 5.90 -6.90
N THR A 23 0.00 7.02 -6.77
CA THR A 23 0.60 8.36 -6.70
C THR A 23 1.55 8.48 -5.51
N GLU A 24 1.13 8.05 -4.32
CA GLU A 24 1.96 8.10 -3.10
C GLU A 24 3.16 7.13 -3.16
N MET A 25 3.00 5.99 -3.82
CA MET A 25 4.08 5.02 -4.05
C MET A 25 4.99 5.39 -5.24
N ASP A 26 4.74 6.50 -5.93
CA ASP A 26 5.41 6.92 -7.16
C ASP A 26 5.48 5.76 -8.19
N CYS A 27 4.32 5.21 -8.52
CA CYS A 27 4.18 4.08 -9.44
C CYS A 27 2.88 4.16 -10.25
N SER A 28 2.67 3.20 -11.15
CA SER A 28 1.43 3.11 -11.91
C SER A 28 0.33 2.43 -11.10
N GLN A 29 -0.93 2.77 -11.37
CA GLN A 29 -2.08 2.08 -10.77
C GLN A 29 -2.07 0.57 -11.07
N ASN A 30 -1.60 0.17 -12.26
CA ASN A 30 -1.39 -1.25 -12.60
C ASN A 30 -0.40 -1.95 -11.66
N TYR A 31 0.63 -1.24 -11.19
CA TYR A 31 1.58 -1.79 -10.22
C TYR A 31 0.89 -2.11 -8.88
N VAL A 32 0.03 -1.20 -8.40
CA VAL A 32 -0.77 -1.41 -7.20
C VAL A 32 -1.77 -2.55 -7.38
N SER A 33 -2.43 -2.64 -8.54
CA SER A 33 -3.32 -3.77 -8.87
C SER A 33 -2.56 -5.11 -8.88
N ASN A 34 -1.37 -5.14 -9.47
CA ASN A 34 -0.51 -6.33 -9.45
C ASN A 34 -0.09 -6.71 -8.02
N LEU A 35 0.21 -5.73 -7.17
CA LEU A 35 0.51 -5.97 -5.77
C LEU A 35 -0.69 -6.55 -5.03
N GLU A 36 -1.88 -5.97 -5.18
CA GLU A 36 -3.13 -6.44 -4.58
C GLU A 36 -3.43 -7.90 -4.98
N ASN A 37 -3.23 -8.24 -6.25
CA ASN A 37 -3.44 -9.59 -6.77
C ASN A 37 -2.26 -10.55 -6.54
N GLY A 38 -1.17 -10.11 -5.89
CA GLY A 38 -0.03 -10.96 -5.54
C GLY A 38 0.94 -11.27 -6.69
N LEU A 39 0.84 -10.53 -7.80
CA LEU A 39 1.64 -10.73 -9.02
C LEU A 39 3.07 -10.17 -8.92
N CYS A 40 3.34 -9.24 -7.99
CA CYS A 40 4.69 -8.69 -7.77
C CYS A 40 5.60 -9.57 -6.89
N GLY A 41 5.16 -10.76 -6.48
CA GLY A 41 5.94 -11.67 -5.64
C GLY A 41 6.07 -11.19 -4.18
N LYS A 42 7.08 -11.70 -3.47
CA LYS A 42 7.31 -11.40 -2.03
C LYS A 42 8.15 -10.15 -1.78
N ARG A 43 8.84 -9.62 -2.78
CA ARG A 43 9.82 -8.53 -2.64
C ARG A 43 9.32 -7.29 -3.37
N LEU A 44 9.28 -6.19 -2.64
CA LEU A 44 9.02 -4.86 -3.17
C LEU A 44 10.34 -4.10 -3.20
N GLY A 45 10.52 -3.20 -4.18
CA GLY A 45 11.68 -2.29 -4.17
C GLY A 45 11.68 -1.46 -2.89
N TYR A 46 12.86 -1.21 -2.32
CA TYR A 46 13.00 -0.58 -1.00
C TYR A 46 12.19 0.73 -0.87
N GLU A 47 12.35 1.66 -1.82
CA GLU A 47 11.62 2.93 -1.84
C GLU A 47 10.10 2.73 -1.89
N LYS A 48 9.61 1.80 -2.73
CA LYS A 48 8.18 1.53 -2.85
C LYS A 48 7.60 0.91 -1.59
N GLY A 49 8.35 0.02 -0.94
CA GLY A 49 7.97 -0.55 0.35
C GLY A 49 7.88 0.51 1.44
N LYS A 50 8.89 1.38 1.52
CA LYS A 50 8.92 2.46 2.51
C LYS A 50 7.78 3.47 2.31
N ASN A 51 7.46 3.82 1.07
CA ASN A 51 6.34 4.73 0.77
C ASN A 51 4.99 4.09 1.11
N LEU A 52 4.80 2.80 0.78
CA LEU A 52 3.58 2.06 1.13
C LEU A 52 3.41 1.93 2.65
N GLU A 53 4.48 1.60 3.37
CA GLU A 53 4.46 1.52 4.84
C GLU A 53 4.11 2.87 5.47
N LYS A 54 4.71 3.96 4.98
CA LYS A 54 4.41 5.31 5.47
C LYS A 54 2.95 5.68 5.21
N LEU A 55 2.43 5.41 4.02
CA LEU A 55 1.03 5.67 3.68
C LEU A 55 0.08 4.87 4.58
N TRP A 56 0.36 3.58 4.75
CA TRP A 56 -0.40 2.71 5.64
C TRP A 56 -0.37 3.19 7.09
N GLN A 57 0.77 3.65 7.59
CA GLN A 57 0.85 4.22 8.95
C GLN A 57 0.01 5.49 9.11
N ILE A 58 -0.10 6.33 8.07
CA ILE A 58 -0.89 7.57 8.13
C ILE A 58 -2.40 7.28 8.22
N HIS A 59 -2.88 6.26 7.48
CA HIS A 59 -4.31 6.00 7.35
C HIS A 59 -4.83 4.85 8.22
N CYS A 60 -3.99 3.85 8.50
CA CYS A 60 -4.39 2.60 9.14
C CYS A 60 -3.73 2.40 10.51
N ALA A 61 -2.69 3.14 10.88
CA ALA A 61 -2.19 3.05 12.24
C ALA A 61 -3.30 3.52 13.19
N PRO A 62 -3.59 2.77 14.27
CA PRO A 62 -4.41 3.30 15.33
C PRO A 62 -3.69 4.56 15.79
N GLN A 63 -4.35 5.72 15.66
CA GLN A 63 -3.90 6.93 16.32
C GLN A 63 -3.60 6.50 17.75
N GLN A 64 -2.32 6.51 18.14
CA GLN A 64 -1.98 6.37 19.54
C GLN A 64 -2.60 7.61 20.18
N ILE A 65 -3.82 7.44 20.69
CA ILE A 65 -4.42 8.37 21.63
C ILE A 65 -3.47 8.29 22.83
N ALA A 66 -2.57 9.27 22.89
CA ALA A 66 -1.73 9.53 24.04
C ALA A 66 -2.58 10.02 25.21
#